data_AF-A0A7C4UE58-F1
#
_entry.id   AF-A0A7C4UE58-F1
#
_cell.length_a   1.000
_cell.length_b   1.000
_cell.length_c   1.000
_cell.angle_alpha   90.00
_cell.angle_beta   90.00
_cell.angle_gamma   90.00
#
_symmetry.space_group_name_H-M   'P 1'
#
loop_
_entity.id
_entity.type
_entity.pdbx_description
1 polymer ?
#
loop_
_entity_poly.entity_id
_entity_poly.type
_entity_poly.pdbx_seq_one_letter_code
_entity_poly.pdbx_strand_id
1 'polypeptide(L)'
;MPLRTVIRFFLALLLPAALVNYTTADEPAWIDLNVGKSLDAFRGKPQSWYFAESVTVHEKNPKQLYGVKGEGILINGEKGRCPDLYTKQDFGDVEVHLEFMMPKGSNSGLKFQGVYEIQLCDSFGKKSLTGDACGGIYPRAELKPKYHHIDKGIAP
;
A
#
# COMPACT_ATOMS: atom_id res chain seq x y z
N MET A 1 -23.70 -43.47 25.64
CA MET A 1 -22.72 -43.17 24.57
C MET A 1 -21.59 -44.19 24.67
N PRO A 2 -21.39 -45.08 23.69
CA PRO A 2 -20.36 -46.09 23.79
C PRO A 2 -19.00 -45.55 23.34
N LEU A 3 -17.99 -45.95 24.10
CA LEU A 3 -16.56 -45.70 23.94
C LEU A 3 -16.08 -46.14 22.54
N ARG A 4 -15.38 -45.25 21.81
CA ARG A 4 -14.69 -45.64 20.57
C ARG A 4 -13.34 -46.28 20.90
N THR A 5 -13.22 -47.57 20.61
CA THR A 5 -11.97 -48.34 20.64
C THR A 5 -10.96 -47.77 19.63
N VAL A 6 -9.74 -47.49 20.09
CA VAL A 6 -8.61 -47.10 19.22
C VAL A 6 -7.70 -48.31 19.06
N ILE A 7 -7.59 -48.83 17.83
CA ILE A 7 -6.61 -49.86 17.47
C ILE A 7 -5.37 -49.13 16.92
N ARG A 8 -4.21 -49.32 17.56
CA ARG A 8 -2.90 -48.89 17.05
C ARG A 8 -2.34 -49.99 16.14
N PHE A 9 -2.29 -49.73 14.84
CA PHE A 9 -1.42 -50.48 13.92
C PHE A 9 -0.06 -49.79 13.87
N PHE A 10 1.01 -50.46 14.32
CA PHE A 10 2.37 -50.08 13.99
C PHE A 10 2.77 -50.88 12.75
N LEU A 11 2.72 -50.23 11.58
CA LEU A 11 3.38 -50.71 10.38
C LEU A 11 4.75 -50.03 10.33
N ALA A 12 5.80 -50.75 10.73
CA ALA A 12 7.17 -50.29 10.56
C ALA A 12 7.57 -50.44 9.08
N LEU A 13 7.25 -49.44 8.26
CA LEU A 13 7.90 -49.26 6.96
C LEU A 13 9.25 -48.60 7.22
N LEU A 14 10.35 -49.33 6.96
CA LEU A 14 11.66 -48.72 6.74
C LEU A 14 11.60 -47.95 5.42
N LEU A 15 11.18 -46.69 5.50
CA LEU A 15 11.42 -45.70 4.45
C LEU A 15 12.88 -45.26 4.56
N PRO A 16 13.65 -45.23 3.46
CA PRO A 16 14.94 -44.56 3.48
C PRO A 16 14.67 -43.11 3.87
N ALA A 17 15.33 -42.66 4.95
CA ALA A 17 15.31 -41.27 5.37
C ALA A 17 16.03 -40.44 4.31
N ALA A 18 15.32 -40.10 3.23
CA ALA A 18 15.66 -38.93 2.46
C ALA A 18 15.43 -37.75 3.41
N LEU A 19 16.52 -37.12 3.86
CA LEU A 19 16.48 -35.79 4.44
C LEU A 19 15.87 -34.88 3.38
N VAL A 20 14.55 -34.72 3.41
CA VAL A 20 13.88 -33.64 2.72
C VAL A 20 14.27 -32.40 3.49
N ASN A 21 15.31 -31.73 3.01
CA ASN A 21 15.57 -30.36 3.40
C ASN A 21 14.35 -29.56 2.93
N TYR A 22 13.40 -29.34 3.84
CA TYR A 22 12.48 -28.23 3.68
C TYR A 22 13.32 -26.97 3.81
N THR A 23 13.89 -26.51 2.70
CA THR A 23 14.14 -25.09 2.53
C THR A 23 12.77 -24.44 2.68
N THR A 24 12.53 -23.77 3.80
CA THR A 24 11.59 -22.66 3.81
C THR A 24 11.95 -21.83 2.60
N ALA A 25 11.01 -21.63 1.67
CA ALA A 25 11.24 -20.68 0.59
C ALA A 25 11.67 -19.37 1.27
N ASP A 26 12.86 -18.89 0.94
CA ASP A 26 13.29 -17.57 1.40
C ASP A 26 12.17 -16.59 1.01
N GLU A 27 11.74 -15.76 1.96
CA GLU A 27 10.78 -14.70 1.65
C GLU A 27 11.32 -13.91 0.45
N PRO A 28 10.51 -13.69 -0.59
CA PRO A 28 10.97 -12.96 -1.76
C PRO A 28 11.53 -11.61 -1.32
N ALA A 29 12.72 -11.26 -1.82
CA ALA A 29 13.37 -10.01 -1.45
C ALA A 29 12.47 -8.81 -1.80
N TRP A 30 12.34 -7.87 -0.84
CA TRP A 30 11.62 -6.62 -1.06
C TRP A 30 12.24 -5.83 -2.22
N ILE A 31 11.39 -5.31 -3.09
CA ILE A 31 11.78 -4.37 -4.14
C ILE A 31 11.46 -2.96 -3.66
N ASP A 32 12.50 -2.20 -3.34
CA ASP A 32 12.37 -0.79 -3.00
C ASP A 32 12.05 0.02 -4.27
N LEU A 33 10.93 0.75 -4.28
CA LEU A 33 10.51 1.54 -5.45
C LEU A 33 11.16 2.93 -5.51
N ASN A 34 11.86 3.34 -4.46
CA ASN A 34 12.54 4.63 -4.34
C ASN A 34 14.04 4.49 -4.03
N VAL A 35 14.68 3.37 -4.43
CA VAL A 35 16.12 3.10 -4.22
C VAL A 35 16.97 4.30 -4.60
N GLY A 36 17.90 4.65 -3.70
CA GLY A 36 18.94 5.66 -3.97
C GLY A 36 18.39 7.06 -4.25
N LYS A 37 17.17 7.36 -3.78
CA LYS A 37 16.46 8.63 -4.05
C LYS A 37 16.20 8.89 -5.53
N SER A 38 16.01 7.81 -6.29
CA SER A 38 15.57 7.88 -7.68
C SER A 38 14.09 7.56 -7.76
N LEU A 39 13.43 8.10 -8.78
CA LEU A 39 12.08 7.68 -9.18
C LEU A 39 12.13 6.84 -10.47
N ASP A 40 13.25 6.15 -10.68
CA ASP A 40 13.49 5.36 -11.88
C ASP A 40 12.59 4.13 -11.97
N ALA A 41 12.03 3.66 -10.85
CA ALA A 41 11.01 2.61 -10.86
C ALA A 41 9.67 3.09 -11.45
N PHE A 42 9.48 4.41 -11.63
CA PHE A 42 8.23 5.00 -12.10
C PHE A 42 8.31 5.48 -13.55
N ARG A 43 7.18 5.44 -14.24
CA ARG A 43 7.01 5.88 -15.63
C ARG A 43 7.04 7.41 -15.69
N GLY A 44 7.60 7.92 -16.78
CA GLY A 44 7.68 9.36 -17.04
C GLY A 44 8.78 10.05 -16.23
N LYS A 45 8.86 11.38 -16.36
CA LYS A 45 9.75 12.17 -15.50
C LYS A 45 9.07 12.39 -14.15
N PRO A 46 9.79 12.25 -13.04
CA PRO A 46 9.29 12.69 -11.76
C PRO A 46 8.98 14.17 -11.90
N GLN A 47 7.70 14.52 -11.75
CA GLN A 47 7.20 15.87 -11.99
C GLN A 47 7.66 16.78 -10.84
N SER A 48 6.81 17.66 -10.32
CA SER A 48 7.15 18.46 -9.15
C SER A 48 7.33 17.63 -7.86
N TRP A 49 7.29 16.30 -7.93
CA TRP A 49 7.69 15.40 -6.84
C TRP A 49 9.17 15.62 -6.51
N TYR A 50 9.53 15.66 -5.23
CA TYR A 50 10.91 15.87 -4.81
C TYR A 50 11.22 15.14 -3.51
N PHE A 51 12.51 14.86 -3.31
CA PHE A 51 13.02 14.29 -2.07
C PHE A 51 13.34 15.36 -1.04
N ALA A 52 13.05 15.04 0.22
CA ALA A 52 13.28 15.88 1.37
C ALA A 52 13.96 15.09 2.48
N GLU A 53 14.81 15.76 3.25
CA GLU A 53 15.43 15.20 4.46
C GLU A 53 14.55 15.33 5.71
N SER A 54 13.63 16.30 5.69
CA SER A 54 12.67 16.51 6.77
C SER A 54 11.38 17.10 6.22
N VAL A 55 10.26 16.76 6.87
CA VAL A 55 8.93 17.23 6.51
C VAL A 55 8.16 17.64 7.75
N THR A 56 7.55 18.81 7.67
CA THR A 56 6.64 19.33 8.69
C THR A 56 5.33 19.77 8.06
N VAL A 57 4.31 20.01 8.88
CA VAL A 57 3.13 20.74 8.43
C VAL A 57 3.51 22.21 8.23
N HIS A 58 3.07 22.80 7.12
CA HIS A 58 3.39 24.19 6.81
C HIS A 58 2.81 25.14 7.87
N GLU A 59 3.66 25.97 8.48
CA GLU A 59 3.32 26.79 9.65
C GLU A 59 2.08 27.68 9.45
N LYS A 60 1.96 28.28 8.27
CA LYS A 60 0.86 29.19 7.92
C LYS A 60 -0.35 28.49 7.29
N ASN A 61 -0.23 27.21 6.95
CA ASN A 61 -1.26 26.49 6.22
C ASN A 61 -1.28 25.00 6.62
N PRO A 62 -2.16 24.60 7.56
CA PRO A 62 -2.19 23.22 8.05
C PRO A 62 -2.64 22.18 7.01
N LYS A 63 -3.05 22.62 5.82
CA LYS A 63 -3.42 21.77 4.68
C LYS A 63 -2.26 21.49 3.73
N GLN A 64 -1.04 21.94 4.05
CA GLN A 64 0.15 21.77 3.24
C GLN A 64 1.29 21.19 4.07
N LEU A 65 2.17 20.44 3.41
CA LEU A 65 3.44 20.03 3.97
C LEU A 65 4.53 20.99 3.50
N TYR A 66 5.51 21.20 4.36
CA TYR A 66 6.74 21.89 4.05
C TYR A 66 7.89 20.90 4.17
N GLY A 67 8.64 20.70 3.08
CA GLY A 67 9.79 19.82 3.04
C GLY A 67 11.08 20.61 2.85
N VAL A 68 12.10 20.30 3.63
CA VAL A 68 13.47 20.76 3.35
C VAL A 68 14.08 19.80 2.34
N LYS A 69 14.47 20.32 1.17
CA LYS A 69 15.04 19.51 0.07
C LYS A 69 16.25 18.72 0.58
N GLY A 70 16.27 17.44 0.25
CA GLY A 70 17.23 16.50 0.77
C GLY A 70 16.85 15.10 0.31
N GLU A 71 16.96 14.12 1.20
CA GLU A 71 16.91 12.71 0.84
C GLU A 71 16.12 11.88 1.86
N GLY A 72 15.47 10.81 1.39
CA GLY A 72 14.78 9.84 2.24
C GLY A 72 13.25 9.94 2.20
N ILE A 73 12.69 11.15 2.19
CA ILE A 73 11.22 11.35 2.17
C ILE A 73 10.79 11.87 0.80
N LEU A 74 9.81 11.22 0.18
CA LEU A 74 9.25 11.65 -1.09
C LEU A 74 8.01 12.54 -0.86
N ILE A 75 7.99 13.74 -1.45
CA ILE A 75 6.89 14.71 -1.29
C ILE A 75 6.16 14.94 -2.61
N ASN A 76 4.83 15.01 -2.55
CA ASN A 76 3.91 15.36 -3.66
C ASN A 76 4.00 16.86 -4.04
N GLY A 77 5.21 17.37 -4.25
CA GLY A 77 5.47 18.76 -4.63
C GLY A 77 5.06 19.81 -3.59
N GLU A 78 5.51 21.04 -3.83
CA GLU A 78 5.31 22.15 -2.90
C GLU A 78 3.82 22.49 -2.68
N LYS A 79 2.97 22.17 -3.66
CA LYS A 79 1.53 22.44 -3.61
C LYS A 79 0.67 21.21 -3.26
N GLY A 80 1.24 20.02 -3.16
CA GLY A 80 0.48 18.78 -2.89
C GLY A 80 -0.43 18.34 -4.05
N ARG A 81 -0.08 18.66 -5.29
CA ARG A 81 -0.95 18.46 -6.48
C ARG A 81 -0.18 17.97 -7.71
N CYS A 82 0.82 17.14 -7.50
CA CYS A 82 1.51 16.44 -8.56
C CYS A 82 0.63 15.30 -9.09
N PRO A 83 0.73 14.97 -10.39
CA PRO A 83 0.11 13.77 -10.94
C PRO A 83 0.67 12.49 -10.33
N ASP A 84 -0.10 11.43 -10.47
CA ASP A 84 0.18 10.10 -9.95
C ASP A 84 1.51 9.53 -10.48
N LEU A 85 2.16 8.72 -9.64
CA LEU A 85 3.31 7.91 -10.01
C LEU A 85 2.83 6.50 -10.39
N TYR A 86 3.22 6.04 -11.58
CA TYR A 86 2.92 4.69 -12.06
C TYR A 86 4.20 3.89 -12.14
N THR A 87 4.26 2.69 -11.58
CA THR A 87 5.44 1.83 -11.70
C THR A 87 5.69 1.45 -13.16
N LYS A 88 6.96 1.30 -13.55
CA LYS A 88 7.34 0.77 -14.87
C LYS A 88 6.94 -0.70 -14.98
N GLN A 89 7.29 -1.48 -13.97
CA GLN A 89 6.92 -2.88 -13.82
C GLN A 89 5.45 -3.00 -13.43
N ASP A 90 4.79 -4.00 -14.02
CA ASP A 90 3.47 -4.46 -13.61
C ASP A 90 3.62 -5.62 -12.61
N PHE A 91 2.73 -5.69 -11.62
CA PHE A 91 2.76 -6.68 -10.55
C PHE A 91 1.45 -7.48 -10.52
N GLY A 92 1.56 -8.79 -10.26
CA GLY A 92 0.42 -9.69 -10.03
C GLY A 92 0.07 -9.71 -8.54
N ASP A 93 0.32 -10.86 -7.89
CA ASP A 93 0.29 -10.96 -6.44
C ASP A 93 1.49 -10.22 -5.85
N VAL A 94 1.26 -9.41 -4.81
CA VAL A 94 2.26 -8.51 -4.26
C VAL A 94 1.93 -8.17 -2.80
N GLU A 95 2.97 -8.05 -1.98
CA GLU A 95 2.92 -7.40 -0.68
C GLU A 95 3.54 -6.00 -0.80
N VAL A 96 2.91 -4.98 -0.22
CA VAL A 96 3.39 -3.59 -0.27
C VAL A 96 3.54 -3.04 1.14
N HIS A 97 4.73 -2.54 1.46
CA HIS A 97 4.98 -1.69 2.61
C HIS A 97 5.04 -0.23 2.16
N LEU A 98 4.20 0.63 2.76
CA LEU A 98 4.20 2.06 2.51
C LEU A 98 4.02 2.82 3.83
N GLU A 99 4.95 3.70 4.14
CA GLU A 99 4.82 4.69 5.20
C GLU A 99 4.49 6.04 4.60
N PHE A 100 3.53 6.75 5.19
CA PHE A 100 3.09 8.05 4.69
C PHE A 100 2.72 9.00 5.83
N MET A 101 2.85 10.29 5.55
CA MET A 101 2.28 11.36 6.35
C MET A 101 1.45 12.27 5.45
N MET A 102 0.45 12.93 6.01
CA MET A 102 -0.39 13.87 5.25
C MET A 102 -0.87 15.04 6.10
N PRO A 103 -1.05 16.22 5.49
CA PRO A 103 -1.58 17.38 6.18
C PRO A 103 -3.10 17.29 6.34
N LYS A 104 -3.68 18.19 7.13
CA LYS A 104 -5.10 18.20 7.44
C LYS A 104 -5.96 18.30 6.18
N GLY A 105 -6.98 17.46 6.09
CA GLY A 105 -7.94 17.43 4.98
C GLY A 105 -7.35 17.03 3.64
N SER A 106 -6.20 16.34 3.63
CA SER A 106 -5.56 15.84 2.42
C SER A 106 -6.19 14.53 1.93
N ASN A 107 -5.91 14.18 0.67
CA ASN A 107 -6.41 13.00 -0.01
C ASN A 107 -5.36 12.50 -1.03
N SER A 108 -5.12 11.20 -1.04
CA SER A 108 -4.26 10.45 -1.94
C SER A 108 -4.73 8.98 -1.96
N GLY A 109 -3.99 8.09 -2.61
CA GLY A 109 -4.34 6.68 -2.67
C GLY A 109 -3.20 5.82 -3.17
N LEU A 110 -3.21 4.55 -2.77
CA LEU A 110 -2.37 3.50 -3.35
C LEU A 110 -3.25 2.62 -4.24
N LYS A 111 -2.95 2.55 -5.54
CA LYS A 111 -3.75 1.80 -6.51
C LYS A 111 -3.04 0.54 -6.97
N PHE A 112 -3.60 -0.62 -6.62
CA PHE A 112 -3.20 -1.89 -7.22
C PHE A 112 -3.73 -1.99 -8.63
N GLN A 113 -2.84 -2.38 -9.56
CA GLN A 113 -3.16 -2.60 -10.98
C GLN A 113 -3.81 -1.36 -11.65
N GLY A 114 -3.59 -0.18 -11.10
CA GLY A 114 -4.13 1.09 -11.57
C GLY A 114 -5.62 1.33 -11.29
N VAL A 115 -6.34 0.40 -10.65
CA VAL A 115 -7.81 0.49 -10.50
C VAL A 115 -8.34 0.22 -9.09
N TYR A 116 -7.64 -0.58 -8.27
CA TYR A 116 -8.10 -0.93 -6.92
C TYR A 116 -7.39 -0.07 -5.88
N GLU A 117 -8.11 0.90 -5.33
CA GLU A 117 -7.54 1.93 -4.46
C GLU A 117 -7.69 1.59 -2.97
N ILE A 118 -6.57 1.56 -2.27
CA ILE A 118 -6.52 1.74 -0.82
C ILE A 118 -6.46 3.24 -0.55
N GLN A 119 -7.47 3.73 0.14
CA GLN A 119 -7.67 5.14 0.36
C GLN A 119 -6.67 5.70 1.38
N LEU A 120 -6.02 6.82 1.04
CA LEU A 120 -5.14 7.55 1.94
C LEU A 120 -5.70 8.97 2.16
N CYS A 121 -6.37 9.21 3.28
CA CYS A 121 -6.96 10.52 3.55
C CYS A 121 -6.90 10.91 5.02
N ASP A 122 -7.07 12.20 5.32
CA ASP A 122 -7.26 12.66 6.69
C ASP A 122 -8.69 12.30 7.16
N SER A 123 -8.81 11.15 7.80
CA SER A 123 -10.06 10.69 8.43
C SER A 123 -10.02 10.77 9.96
N PHE A 124 -9.04 11.47 10.56
CA PHE A 124 -8.93 11.57 12.01
C PHE A 124 -10.17 12.24 12.61
N GLY A 125 -10.80 11.57 13.58
CA GLY A 125 -12.01 12.07 14.25
C GLY A 125 -13.31 11.96 13.44
N LYS A 126 -13.31 11.32 12.25
CA LYS A 126 -14.57 10.97 11.56
C LYS A 126 -15.38 10.00 12.42
N LYS A 127 -16.69 10.26 12.57
CA LYS A 127 -17.61 9.43 13.38
C LYS A 127 -18.10 8.16 12.67
N SER A 128 -18.17 8.21 11.35
CA SER A 128 -18.61 7.10 10.51
C SER A 128 -17.57 6.91 9.41
N LEU A 129 -17.12 5.66 9.24
CA LEU A 129 -16.12 5.29 8.26
C LEU A 129 -16.79 4.46 7.17
N THR A 130 -16.45 4.78 5.93
CA THR A 130 -16.79 4.04 4.71
C THR A 130 -15.48 3.73 3.99
N GLY A 131 -15.54 3.17 2.77
CA GLY A 131 -14.33 3.01 1.95
C GLY A 131 -13.63 4.31 1.57
N ASP A 132 -14.24 5.48 1.82
CA ASP A 132 -13.59 6.79 1.62
C ASP A 132 -12.73 7.27 2.81
N ALA A 133 -12.67 6.49 3.90
CA ALA A 133 -11.78 6.72 5.03
C ALA A 133 -10.39 6.10 4.82
N CYS A 134 -9.39 6.58 5.58
CA CYS A 134 -8.01 6.10 5.47
C CYS A 134 -7.92 4.60 5.76
N GLY A 135 -7.30 3.85 4.85
CA GLY A 135 -7.20 2.38 4.88
C GLY A 135 -8.39 1.65 4.26
N GLY A 136 -9.46 2.35 3.89
CA GLY A 136 -10.62 1.74 3.25
C GLY A 136 -10.33 1.31 1.81
N ILE A 137 -11.07 0.30 1.34
CA ILE A 137 -11.12 -0.03 -0.09
C ILE A 137 -12.08 0.97 -0.73
N TYR A 138 -11.54 1.87 -1.57
CA TYR A 138 -12.28 3.00 -2.09
C TYR A 138 -13.49 2.57 -2.94
N PRO A 139 -14.60 3.33 -2.92
CA PRO A 139 -15.79 2.96 -3.66
C PRO A 139 -15.53 2.77 -5.16
N ARG A 140 -16.22 1.81 -5.76
CA ARG A 140 -16.23 1.67 -7.22
C ARG A 140 -17.03 2.83 -7.82
N ALA A 141 -16.67 3.22 -9.04
CA ALA A 141 -17.30 4.33 -9.73
C ALA A 141 -17.55 4.04 -11.21
N GLU A 142 -18.59 4.66 -11.74
CA GLU A 142 -18.84 4.75 -13.18
C GLU A 142 -18.50 6.15 -13.67
N LEU A 143 -17.82 6.25 -14.82
CA LEU A 143 -17.42 7.54 -15.41
C LEU A 143 -18.55 8.23 -16.17
N LYS A 144 -19.45 7.46 -16.76
CA LYS A 144 -20.50 7.93 -17.68
C LYS A 144 -21.88 7.62 -17.12
N PRO A 145 -22.91 8.46 -17.38
CA PRO A 145 -22.83 9.74 -18.06
C PRO A 145 -22.16 10.85 -17.23
N LYS A 146 -22.06 10.66 -15.91
CA LYS A 146 -21.29 11.48 -14.97
C LYS A 146 -20.63 10.59 -13.93
N TYR A 147 -19.49 11.02 -13.41
CA TYR A 147 -18.81 10.32 -12.33
C TYR A 147 -19.73 10.16 -11.12
N HIS A 148 -19.93 8.92 -10.69
CA HIS A 148 -20.65 8.62 -9.46
C HIS A 148 -20.16 7.31 -8.86
N HIS A 149 -20.19 7.22 -7.53
CA HIS A 149 -19.93 5.96 -6.83
C HIS A 149 -21.15 5.05 -6.93
N ILE A 150 -20.89 3.76 -7.16
CA ILE A 150 -21.94 2.73 -7.25
C ILE A 150 -22.07 1.90 -5.97
N ASP A 151 -21.17 2.12 -5.00
CA ASP A 151 -21.23 1.57 -3.65
C ASP A 151 -20.58 2.53 -2.63
N LYS A 152 -20.39 2.05 -1.40
CA LYS A 152 -19.74 2.80 -0.32
C LYS A 152 -18.29 2.36 -0.06
N GLY A 153 -17.73 1.51 -0.93
CA GLY A 153 -16.48 0.82 -0.67
C GLY A 153 -16.54 -0.07 0.57
N ILE A 154 -15.37 -0.43 1.11
CA ILE A 154 -15.23 -1.23 2.34
C ILE A 154 -14.46 -0.39 3.35
N ALA A 155 -15.03 -0.19 4.54
CA ALA A 155 -14.38 0.56 5.61
C ALA A 155 -13.08 -0.13 6.07
N PRO A 156 -12.08 0.64 6.57
CA PRO A 156 -10.87 0.09 7.18
C PRO A 156 -11.15 -0.76 8.42
#